data_AF-A0A952CBI3-F1
#
_entry.id   AF-A0A952CBI3-F1
#
_cell.length_a   1.000
_cell.length_b   1.000
_cell.length_c   1.000
_cell.angle_alpha   90.00
_cell.angle_beta   90.00
_cell.angle_gamma   90.00
#
_symmetry.space_group_name_H-M   'P 1'
#
loop_
_entity.id
_entity.type
_entity.pdbx_description
1 polymer ?
#
loop_
_entity_poly.entity_id
_entity_poly.type
_entity_poly.pdbx_seq_one_letter_code
_entity_poly.pdbx_strand_id
1 'polypeptide(L)'
;MSLLLLPAPFFLLFEFWQLVLSERYVGIRQIERQADPRESGLGEFTAFCWSSLLFIYWAWLVLLLFQPMGRVHGLCLLAVFAIGYGLRRICRLKWVLVVLTFEGAVRIGLLFSLCVYVWRHW
;
A
#
# COMPACT_ATOMS: atom_id res chain seq x y z
N MET A 1 5.58 -24.85 3.88
CA MET A 1 5.43 -23.39 3.69
C MET A 1 4.06 -22.96 4.16
N SER A 2 3.93 -21.86 4.89
CA SER A 2 2.62 -21.36 5.30
C SER A 2 1.90 -20.79 4.07
N LEU A 3 0.68 -21.27 3.77
CA LEU A 3 -0.16 -20.76 2.66
C LEU A 3 -0.35 -19.24 2.70
N LEU A 4 -0.17 -18.65 3.88
CA LEU A 4 -0.19 -17.21 4.13
C LEU A 4 0.89 -16.40 3.39
N LEU A 5 1.97 -17.01 2.91
CA LEU A 5 3.01 -16.27 2.18
C LEU A 5 2.77 -16.22 0.66
N LEU A 6 1.96 -17.12 0.10
CA LEU A 6 1.63 -17.18 -1.33
C LEU A 6 0.92 -15.93 -1.90
N PRO A 7 0.09 -15.19 -1.14
CA PRO A 7 -0.55 -13.97 -1.63
C PRO A 7 0.40 -12.78 -1.83
N ALA A 8 1.65 -12.87 -1.37
CA ALA A 8 2.62 -11.77 -1.45
C ALA A 8 2.80 -11.13 -2.84
N PRO A 9 3.02 -11.89 -3.93
CA PRO A 9 3.11 -11.32 -5.28
C PRO A 9 1.82 -10.60 -5.72
N PHE A 10 0.66 -11.07 -5.29
CA PHE A 10 -0.60 -10.41 -5.58
C PHE A 10 -0.70 -9.05 -4.87
N PHE A 11 -0.31 -8.99 -3.60
CA PHE A 11 -0.28 -7.72 -2.86
C PHE A 11 0.81 -6.77 -3.36
N LEU A 12 1.91 -7.29 -3.90
CA LEU A 12 2.92 -6.48 -4.57
C LEU A 12 2.33 -5.78 -5.81
N LEU A 13 1.57 -6.49 -6.65
CA LEU A 13 0.85 -5.88 -7.77
C LEU A 13 -0.20 -4.86 -7.30
N PHE A 14 -0.91 -5.17 -6.22
CA PHE A 14 -1.85 -4.23 -5.61
C PHE A 14 -1.17 -2.93 -5.17
N GLU A 15 0.01 -3.00 -4.54
CA GLU A 15 0.79 -1.84 -4.10
C GLU A 15 1.23 -0.97 -5.28
N PHE A 16 1.67 -1.58 -6.40
CA PHE A 16 1.93 -0.84 -7.64
C PHE A 16 0.67 -0.13 -8.15
N TRP A 17 -0.48 -0.81 -8.12
CA TRP A 17 -1.73 -0.21 -8.54
C TRP A 17 -2.15 0.95 -7.62
N GLN A 18 -1.92 0.86 -6.31
CA GLN A 18 -2.14 1.95 -5.36
C GLN A 18 -1.29 3.19 -5.69
N LEU A 19 -0.03 3.02 -6.08
CA LEU A 19 0.83 4.12 -6.52
C LEU A 19 0.32 4.79 -7.80
N VAL A 20 -0.09 4.00 -8.79
CA VAL A 20 -0.66 4.52 -10.04
C VAL A 20 -1.94 5.31 -9.78
N LEU A 21 -2.82 4.80 -8.92
CA LEU A 21 -4.02 5.53 -8.48
C LEU A 21 -3.65 6.82 -7.74
N SER A 22 -2.66 6.77 -6.84
CA SER A 22 -2.22 7.94 -6.08
C SER A 22 -1.70 9.04 -6.99
N GLU A 23 -0.91 8.70 -8.02
CA GLU A 23 -0.46 9.67 -9.02
C GLU A 23 -1.62 10.21 -9.87
N ARG A 24 -2.61 9.37 -10.21
CA ARG A 24 -3.77 9.84 -11.00
C ARG A 24 -4.65 10.84 -10.24
N TYR A 25 -4.84 10.62 -8.94
CA TYR A 25 -5.79 11.37 -8.11
C TYR A 25 -5.14 12.40 -7.18
N VAL A 26 -3.84 12.35 -6.95
CA VAL A 26 -3.11 13.28 -6.07
C VAL A 26 -1.79 13.74 -6.72
N GLY A 27 -1.55 13.33 -7.97
CA GLY A 27 -0.29 13.58 -8.67
C GLY A 27 -0.07 15.02 -9.07
N ILE A 28 1.07 15.23 -9.70
CA ILE A 28 1.61 16.56 -10.04
C ILE A 28 0.62 17.36 -10.90
N ARG A 29 -0.04 16.69 -11.86
CA ARG A 29 -1.03 17.32 -12.75
C ARG A 29 -2.25 17.88 -12.01
N GLN A 30 -2.63 17.29 -10.88
CA GLN A 30 -3.74 17.81 -10.06
C GLN A 30 -3.29 18.98 -9.19
N ILE A 31 -2.07 18.93 -8.66
CA ILE A 31 -1.45 20.00 -7.88
C ILE A 31 -1.30 21.26 -8.74
N GLU A 32 -0.87 21.12 -10.00
CA GLU A 32 -0.79 22.22 -10.97
C GLU A 32 -2.13 22.90 -11.23
N ARG A 33 -3.21 22.12 -11.27
CA ARG A 33 -4.56 22.61 -11.56
C ARG A 33 -5.29 23.18 -10.35
N GLN A 34 -4.69 23.06 -9.14
CA GLN A 34 -5.35 23.31 -7.86
C GLN A 34 -6.74 22.65 -7.77
N ALA A 35 -6.92 21.52 -8.45
CA ALA A 35 -8.18 20.79 -8.44
C ALA A 35 -8.40 20.22 -7.04
N ASP A 36 -9.62 20.35 -6.51
CA ASP A 36 -9.97 19.70 -5.25
C ASP A 36 -10.05 18.18 -5.50
N PRO A 37 -9.22 17.35 -4.85
CA PRO A 37 -9.24 15.90 -5.04
C PRO A 37 -10.59 15.27 -4.72
N ARG A 38 -11.45 15.98 -3.96
CA ARG A 38 -12.79 15.54 -3.57
C ARG A 38 -13.80 15.58 -4.73
N GLU A 39 -13.54 16.38 -5.74
CA GLU A 39 -14.41 16.49 -6.92
C GLU A 39 -14.10 15.40 -7.96
N SER A 40 -12.85 14.93 -8.00
CA SER A 40 -12.46 13.78 -8.82
C SER A 40 -12.71 12.46 -8.08
N GLY A 41 -13.97 12.06 -7.98
CA GLY A 41 -14.34 10.74 -7.42
C GLY A 41 -13.71 9.57 -8.20
N LEU A 42 -13.35 8.50 -7.48
CA LEU A 42 -13.05 7.23 -8.14
C LEU A 42 -14.33 6.68 -8.78
N GLY A 43 -14.20 6.05 -9.96
CA GLY A 43 -15.32 5.33 -10.56
C GLY A 43 -15.82 4.24 -9.60
N GLU A 44 -17.13 4.07 -9.48
CA GLU A 44 -17.76 3.22 -8.46
C GLU A 44 -17.18 1.80 -8.41
N PHE A 45 -17.01 1.17 -9.58
CA PHE A 45 -16.39 -0.15 -9.69
C PHE A 45 -14.94 -0.16 -9.18
N THR A 46 -14.14 0.82 -9.57
CA THR A 46 -12.74 0.93 -9.09
C THR A 46 -12.67 1.18 -7.59
N ALA A 47 -13.57 2.00 -7.05
CA ALA A 47 -13.67 2.27 -5.62
C ALA A 47 -14.05 1.01 -4.83
N PHE A 48 -15.00 0.22 -5.34
CA PHE A 48 -15.40 -1.06 -4.75
C PHE A 48 -14.26 -2.08 -4.74
N CYS A 49 -13.60 -2.30 -5.89
CA CYS A 49 -12.48 -3.23 -6.00
C CYS A 49 -11.32 -2.79 -5.09
N TRP A 50 -10.97 -1.51 -5.12
CA TRP A 50 -9.88 -0.96 -4.32
C TRP A 50 -10.15 -1.11 -2.82
N SER A 51 -11.36 -0.77 -2.35
CA SER A 51 -11.74 -0.88 -0.94
C SER A 51 -11.76 -2.33 -0.47
N SER A 52 -12.31 -3.24 -1.28
CA SER A 52 -12.35 -4.68 -0.96
C SER A 52 -10.96 -5.27 -0.83
N LEU A 53 -10.05 -4.92 -1.75
CA LEU A 53 -8.66 -5.36 -1.70
C LEU A 53 -7.91 -4.79 -0.49
N LEU A 54 -8.22 -3.55 -0.08
CA LEU A 54 -7.67 -2.93 1.12
C LEU A 54 -8.07 -3.70 2.39
N PHE A 55 -9.34 -4.11 2.49
CA PHE A 55 -9.81 -4.96 3.59
C PHE A 55 -9.11 -6.31 3.61
N ILE A 56 -9.00 -6.97 2.46
CA ILE A 56 -8.33 -8.27 2.34
C ILE A 56 -6.84 -8.14 2.70
N TYR A 57 -6.19 -7.05 2.30
CA TYR A 57 -4.78 -6.79 2.63
C TYR A 57 -4.58 -6.59 4.13
N TRP A 58 -5.46 -5.83 4.78
CA TRP A 58 -5.44 -5.67 6.24
C TRP A 58 -5.67 -6.99 6.97
N ALA A 59 -6.65 -7.79 6.53
CA ALA A 59 -6.91 -9.11 7.11
C ALA A 59 -5.67 -10.02 6.97
N TRP A 60 -5.05 -10.04 5.79
CA TRP A 60 -3.83 -10.79 5.54
C TRP A 60 -2.66 -10.32 6.41
N LEU A 61 -2.48 -9.00 6.56
CA LEU A 61 -1.45 -8.43 7.42
C LEU A 61 -1.64 -8.82 8.89
N VAL A 62 -2.87 -8.83 9.39
CA VAL A 62 -3.18 -9.29 10.75
C VAL A 62 -2.87 -10.78 10.90
N LEU A 63 -3.23 -11.59 9.90
CA LEU A 63 -2.91 -13.03 9.89
C LEU A 63 -1.38 -13.29 9.88
N LEU A 64 -0.59 -12.45 9.21
CA LEU A 64 0.88 -12.54 9.23
C LEU A 64 1.47 -12.35 10.62
N LEU A 65 0.84 -11.58 11.51
CA LEU A 65 1.34 -11.38 12.88
C LEU A 65 1.29 -12.66 13.73
N PHE A 66 0.38 -13.58 13.41
CA PHE A 66 0.24 -14.87 14.09
C PHE A 66 1.26 -15.91 13.63
N GLN A 67 2.02 -15.63 12.56
CA GLN A 67 3.09 -16.51 12.08
C GLN A 67 4.45 -15.98 12.53
N PRO A 68 5.28 -16.78 13.23
CA PRO A 68 6.55 -16.30 13.78
C PRO A 68 7.52 -15.76 12.70
N MET A 69 7.52 -16.37 11.51
CA MET A 69 8.35 -15.95 10.38
C MET A 69 7.82 -14.70 9.65
N GLY A 70 6.48 -14.53 9.60
CA GLY A 70 5.83 -13.39 8.95
C GLY A 70 5.71 -12.16 9.86
N ARG A 71 5.85 -12.34 11.17
CA ARG A 71 5.60 -11.32 12.19
C ARG A 71 6.48 -10.08 12.03
N VAL A 72 7.76 -10.25 11.71
CA VAL A 72 8.68 -9.11 11.49
C VAL A 72 8.22 -8.27 10.31
N HIS A 73 7.89 -8.91 9.17
CA HIS A 73 7.38 -8.21 7.99
C HIS A 73 6.03 -7.52 8.27
N GLY A 74 5.12 -8.19 8.97
CA GLY A 74 3.83 -7.62 9.37
C GLY A 74 3.97 -6.41 10.29
N LEU A 75 4.89 -6.46 11.27
CA LEU A 75 5.18 -5.33 12.16
C LEU A 75 5.83 -4.16 11.40
N CYS A 76 6.76 -4.42 10.50
CA CYS A 76 7.35 -3.38 9.65
C CYS A 76 6.30 -2.70 8.77
N LEU A 77 5.40 -3.48 8.14
CA LEU A 77 4.31 -2.93 7.34
C LEU A 77 3.36 -2.06 8.19
N LEU A 78 3.00 -2.50 9.40
CA LEU A 78 2.19 -1.70 10.33
C LEU A 78 2.88 -0.40 10.74
N ALA A 79 4.18 -0.44 11.02
CA ALA A 79 4.95 0.75 11.35
C ALA A 79 4.93 1.75 10.19
N VAL A 80 5.12 1.28 8.95
CA VAL A 80 5.06 2.12 7.75
C VAL A 80 3.67 2.73 7.57
N PHE A 81 2.60 1.95 7.76
CA PHE A 81 1.22 2.47 7.71
C PHE A 81 0.96 3.55 8.78
N ALA A 82 1.40 3.32 10.01
CA ALA A 82 1.20 4.26 11.11
C ALA A 82 1.97 5.58 10.88
N ILE A 83 3.23 5.49 10.44
CA ILE A 83 4.07 6.65 10.12
C ILE A 83 3.49 7.40 8.92
N GLY A 84 3.13 6.71 7.85
CA GLY A 84 2.52 7.30 6.66
C GLY A 84 1.20 8.01 6.97
N TYR A 85 0.34 7.40 7.80
CA TYR A 85 -0.88 8.05 8.28
C TYR A 85 -0.60 9.30 9.12
N GLY A 86 0.39 9.24 10.02
CA GLY A 86 0.82 10.39 10.83
C GLY A 86 1.31 11.55 9.97
N LEU A 87 2.19 11.29 9.01
CA LEU A 87 2.75 12.30 8.11
C LEU A 87 1.69 12.94 7.22
N ARG A 88 0.78 12.14 6.66
CA ARG A 88 -0.32 12.65 5.80
C ARG A 88 -1.24 13.62 6.52
N ARG A 89 -1.43 13.50 7.83
CA ARG A 89 -2.26 14.44 8.61
C ARG A 89 -1.61 15.81 8.82
N ILE A 90 -0.29 15.89 8.73
CA ILE A 90 0.48 17.12 9.03
C ILE A 90 0.91 17.82 7.74
N CYS A 91 1.10 17.07 6.65
CA CYS A 91 1.58 17.60 5.38
C CYS A 91 0.50 18.32 4.58
N ARG A 92 0.87 19.45 3.95
CA ARG A 92 0.07 20.07 2.88
C ARG A 92 -0.02 19.12 1.68
N LEU A 93 -1.12 19.18 0.92
CA LEU A 93 -1.40 18.36 -0.28
C LEU A 93 -0.18 18.15 -1.19
N LYS A 94 0.63 19.19 -1.44
CA LYS A 94 1.86 19.10 -2.26
C LYS A 94 2.90 18.08 -1.77
N TRP A 95 2.98 17.84 -0.46
CA TRP A 95 3.91 16.89 0.15
C TRP A 95 3.29 15.51 0.36
N VAL A 96 1.96 15.39 0.28
CA VAL A 96 1.25 14.12 0.43
C VAL A 96 1.67 13.13 -0.65
N LEU A 97 1.84 13.59 -1.90
CA LEU A 97 2.29 12.74 -2.99
C LEU A 97 3.69 12.15 -2.70
N VAL A 98 4.64 13.00 -2.29
CA VAL A 98 6.01 12.56 -1.95
C VAL A 98 5.98 11.52 -0.84
N VAL A 99 5.21 11.77 0.22
CA VAL A 99 5.05 10.82 1.33
C VAL A 99 4.44 9.50 0.83
N LEU A 100 3.40 9.54 -0.01
CA LEU A 100 2.77 8.35 -0.58
C LEU A 100 3.74 7.54 -1.45
N THR A 101 4.58 8.19 -2.25
CA THR A 101 5.57 7.51 -3.09
C THR A 101 6.64 6.83 -2.24
N PHE A 102 7.18 7.51 -1.22
CA PHE A 102 8.14 6.91 -0.30
C PHE A 102 7.53 5.75 0.50
N GLU A 103 6.32 5.94 1.05
CA GLU A 103 5.58 4.91 1.78
C GLU A 103 5.34 3.67 0.89
N GLY A 104 4.92 3.87 -0.36
CA GLY A 104 4.73 2.80 -1.32
C GLY A 104 6.03 2.11 -1.71
N ALA A 105 7.12 2.84 -1.93
CA ALA A 105 8.43 2.26 -2.25
C ALA A 105 8.93 1.34 -1.12
N VAL A 106 8.78 1.76 0.14
CA VAL A 106 9.15 0.93 1.30
C VAL A 106 8.26 -0.33 1.38
N ARG A 107 6.94 -0.20 1.17
CA ARG A 107 6.02 -1.34 1.15
C ARG A 107 6.35 -2.33 0.03
N ILE A 108 6.63 -1.85 -1.18
CA ILE A 108 7.06 -2.68 -2.31
C ILE A 108 8.36 -3.42 -1.97
N GLY A 109 9.36 -2.73 -1.39
CA GLY A 109 10.61 -3.35 -0.98
C GLY A 109 10.42 -4.49 0.02
N LEU A 110 9.56 -4.28 1.03
CA LEU A 110 9.21 -5.31 2.03
C LEU A 110 8.47 -6.50 1.39
N LEU A 111 7.49 -6.24 0.52
CA LEU A 111 6.75 -7.28 -0.19
C LEU A 111 7.65 -8.07 -1.15
N PHE A 112 8.55 -7.37 -1.85
CA PHE A 112 9.51 -7.99 -2.75
C PHE A 112 10.48 -8.91 -2.00
N SER A 113 10.97 -8.48 -0.83
CA SER A 113 11.79 -9.33 0.04
C SER A 113 11.05 -10.62 0.44
N LEU A 114 9.76 -10.50 0.76
CA LEU A 114 8.92 -11.65 1.11
C LEU A 114 8.65 -12.55 -0.11
N CYS A 115 8.47 -12.00 -1.31
CA CYS A 115 8.39 -12.76 -2.56
C CYS A 115 9.67 -13.56 -2.84
N VAL A 116 10.85 -12.94 -2.70
CA VAL A 116 12.15 -13.61 -2.89
C VAL A 116 12.32 -14.74 -1.87
N TYR A 117 11.90 -14.52 -0.63
CA TYR A 117 11.91 -15.56 0.40
C TYR A 117 11.01 -16.75 0.02
N VAL A 118 9.78 -16.47 -0.43
CA VAL A 118 8.85 -17.51 -0.91
C VAL A 118 9.45 -18.26 -2.08
N TRP A 119 10.02 -17.56 -3.07
CA TRP A 119 10.67 -18.18 -4.22
C TRP A 119 11.83 -19.10 -3.82
N ARG A 120 12.67 -18.67 -2.87
CA ARG A 120 13.85 -19.45 -2.43
C ARG A 120 13.49 -20.70 -1.63
N HIS A 121 12.33 -20.73 -1.00
CA HIS A 121 11.87 -21.84 -0.15
C HIS A 121 10.73 -22.66 -0.80
N TRP A 122 10.42 -22.37 -2.06
CA TRP A 122 9.55 -23.15 -2.94
C TRP A 122 10.33 -24.31 -3.55
#